data_AF-A0A1E3GUY0-F1
#
_entry.id   AF-A0A1E3GUY0-F1
#
_cell.length_a   1.000
_cell.length_b   1.000
_cell.length_c   1.000
_cell.angle_alpha   90.00
_cell.angle_beta   90.00
_cell.angle_gamma   90.00
#
_symmetry.space_group_name_H-M   'P 1'
#
loop_
_entity.id
_entity.type
_entity.pdbx_description
1 polymer ?
#
loop_
_entity_poly.entity_id
_entity_poly.type
_entity_poly.pdbx_seq_one_letter_code
_entity_poly.pdbx_strand_id
1 'polypeptide(L)'
;MAFIQSESSFNSHIRPPAKKLLGFIHWNRPSSAYGFAQAQNPVWQEYLADNASPLARRTHMKYATDFIGWYNQRTQRMVDINLDNPTHLYLAYHEGQTGYRRGSYQKKPHVIHTAREVGERAKLYSSQLAQCEQDFQCQRFYQIGPLCKL
;
A
#
# COMPACT_ATOMS: atom_id res chain seq x y z
N MET A 1 -3.25 -3.04 3.27
CA MET A 1 -3.29 -4.33 2.52
C MET A 1 -3.71 -4.17 1.06
N ALA A 2 -4.82 -3.50 0.73
CA ALA A 2 -5.28 -3.36 -0.66
C ALA A 2 -4.23 -2.76 -1.61
N PHE A 3 -3.47 -1.77 -1.12
CA PHE A 3 -2.35 -1.17 -1.85
C PHE A 3 -1.28 -2.22 -2.15
N ILE A 4 -0.87 -3.01 -1.17
CA ILE A 4 0.15 -4.06 -1.35
C ILE A 4 -0.31 -5.11 -2.37
N GLN A 5 -1.58 -5.51 -2.35
CA GLN A 5 -2.11 -6.42 -3.36
C GLN A 5 -2.01 -5.83 -4.77
N SER A 6 -2.34 -4.54 -4.93
CA SER A 6 -2.24 -3.84 -6.21
C SER A 6 -0.80 -3.68 -6.68
N GLU A 7 0.10 -3.29 -5.78
CA GLU A 7 1.50 -2.97 -6.11
C GLU A 7 2.38 -4.22 -6.31
N SER A 8 2.09 -5.28 -5.58
CA SER A 8 3.00 -6.44 -5.51
C SER A 8 2.32 -7.78 -5.65
N SER A 9 0.99 -7.85 -5.60
CA SER A 9 0.25 -9.12 -5.43
C SER A 9 0.80 -9.93 -4.25
N PHE A 10 1.18 -9.23 -3.17
CA PHE A 10 1.86 -9.80 -2.00
C PHE A 10 3.20 -10.51 -2.29
N ASN A 11 3.89 -10.14 -3.38
CA ASN A 11 5.23 -10.63 -3.65
C ASN A 11 6.28 -9.74 -2.98
N SER A 12 7.02 -10.28 -2.00
CA SER A 12 8.00 -9.53 -1.22
C SER A 12 9.22 -9.04 -2.03
N HIS A 13 9.52 -9.63 -3.19
CA HIS A 13 10.72 -9.34 -3.99
C HIS A 13 10.41 -8.74 -5.35
N ILE A 14 9.18 -8.29 -5.58
CA ILE A 14 8.77 -7.72 -6.87
C ILE A 14 9.64 -6.50 -7.23
N ARG A 15 10.11 -6.50 -8.48
CA ARG A 15 10.94 -5.44 -9.07
C ARG A 15 10.43 -5.17 -10.48
N PRO A 16 10.42 -3.91 -10.93
CA PRO A 16 10.18 -3.58 -12.33
C PRO A 16 11.11 -4.39 -13.24
N PRO A 17 10.61 -4.90 -14.38
CA PRO A 17 11.43 -5.65 -15.31
C PRO A 17 12.60 -4.79 -15.80
N ALA A 18 13.79 -5.39 -15.86
CA ALA A 18 14.96 -4.71 -16.43
C ALA A 18 14.70 -4.48 -17.92
N LYS A 19 14.98 -3.27 -18.42
CA LYS A 19 14.94 -3.02 -19.86
C LYS A 19 16.12 -3.77 -20.50
N LYS A 20 15.85 -4.57 -21.54
CA LYS A 20 16.90 -5.10 -22.42
C LYS A 20 17.10 -4.11 -23.54
N LEU A 21 18.32 -3.58 -23.69
CA LEU A 21 18.68 -2.85 -24.91
C LEU A 21 19.26 -3.87 -25.88
N LEU A 22 18.68 -3.96 -27.09
CA LEU A 22 19.15 -4.86 -28.16
C LEU A 22 19.25 -6.36 -27.78
N GLY A 23 18.35 -6.89 -26.95
CA GLY A 23 18.23 -8.34 -26.70
C GLY A 23 19.28 -8.99 -25.77
N PHE A 24 20.47 -8.41 -25.61
CA PHE A 24 21.57 -8.98 -24.81
C PHE A 24 22.25 -7.99 -23.83
N ILE A 25 22.05 -6.67 -23.98
CA ILE A 25 22.65 -5.69 -23.06
C ILE A 25 21.70 -5.51 -21.86
N HIS A 26 22.15 -5.97 -20.70
CA HIS A 26 21.47 -5.76 -19.42
C HIS A 26 21.57 -4.27 -19.05
N TRP A 27 20.52 -3.50 -19.34
CA TRP A 27 20.44 -2.10 -18.92
C TRP A 27 19.93 -1.99 -17.48
N ASN A 28 20.24 -0.87 -16.83
CA ASN A 28 19.73 -0.56 -15.50
C ASN A 28 18.20 -0.57 -15.46
N ARG A 29 17.62 -1.00 -14.33
CA ARG A 29 16.16 -1.03 -14.16
C ARG A 29 15.60 0.41 -14.28
N PRO A 30 14.47 0.59 -14.97
CA PRO A 30 13.91 1.92 -15.22
C PRO A 30 13.37 2.61 -13.96
N SER A 31 13.17 1.87 -12.87
CA SER A 31 12.68 2.39 -11.59
C SER A 31 13.34 1.67 -10.42
N SER A 32 13.47 2.39 -9.31
CA SER A 32 13.97 1.88 -8.02
C SER A 32 12.87 1.30 -7.13
N ALA A 33 11.64 1.21 -7.64
CA ALA A 33 10.51 0.58 -6.96
C ALA A 33 10.85 -0.86 -6.56
N TYR A 34 10.58 -1.21 -5.29
CA TYR A 34 10.92 -2.51 -4.76
C TYR A 34 10.03 -2.96 -3.61
N GLY A 35 9.78 -4.27 -3.55
CA GLY A 35 9.10 -4.94 -2.45
C GLY A 35 7.59 -4.70 -2.42
N PHE A 36 6.97 -5.03 -1.29
CA PHE A 36 5.51 -5.03 -1.13
C PHE A 36 4.84 -3.69 -1.45
N ALA A 37 5.48 -2.58 -1.07
CA ALA A 37 4.95 -1.24 -1.28
C ALA A 37 5.33 -0.64 -2.64
N GLN A 38 6.21 -1.31 -3.42
CA GLN A 38 6.84 -0.73 -4.63
C GLN A 38 7.43 0.68 -4.40
N ALA A 39 7.89 0.96 -3.18
CA ALA A 39 8.43 2.26 -2.81
C ALA A 39 9.76 2.53 -3.53
N GLN A 40 9.89 3.73 -4.09
CA GLN A 40 11.13 4.21 -4.69
C GLN A 40 12.17 4.57 -3.63
N ASN A 41 13.45 4.57 -4.02
CA ASN A 41 14.56 4.88 -3.11
C ASN A 41 14.41 6.23 -2.39
N PRO A 42 14.13 7.36 -3.08
CA PRO A 42 14.07 8.66 -2.42
C PRO A 42 13.00 8.71 -1.33
N VAL A 43 11.77 8.30 -1.67
CA VAL A 43 10.62 8.33 -0.74
C VAL A 43 10.82 7.34 0.42
N TRP A 44 11.44 6.19 0.17
CA TRP A 44 11.76 5.26 1.25
C TRP A 44 12.79 5.85 2.23
N GLN A 45 13.78 6.59 1.74
CA GLN A 45 14.76 7.24 2.62
C GLN A 45 14.10 8.34 3.48
N GLU A 46 13.16 9.10 2.91
CA GLU A 46 12.35 10.05 3.70
C GLU A 46 11.58 9.33 4.82
N TYR A 47 10.94 8.20 4.52
CA TYR A 47 10.27 7.39 5.54
C TYR A 47 11.23 6.88 6.62
N LEU A 48 12.42 6.43 6.23
CA LEU A 48 13.45 5.99 7.18
C LEU A 48 13.91 7.11 8.09
N ALA A 49 14.04 8.33 7.56
CA ALA A 49 14.47 9.50 8.32
C ALA A 49 13.38 10.00 9.28
N ASP A 50 12.11 9.91 8.89
CA ASP A 50 10.99 10.44 9.67
C ASP A 50 10.63 9.56 10.87
N ASN A 51 10.40 8.26 10.65
CA ASN A 51 9.70 7.44 11.66
C ASN A 51 9.95 5.92 11.57
N ALA A 52 10.80 5.44 10.66
CA ALA A 52 10.99 4.00 10.53
C ALA A 52 11.99 3.42 11.54
N SER A 53 11.82 2.13 11.84
CA SER A 53 12.86 1.35 12.51
C SER A 53 14.15 1.32 11.67
N PRO A 54 15.35 1.35 12.29
CA PRO A 54 16.62 1.09 11.59
C PRO A 54 16.65 -0.28 10.90
N LEU A 55 15.79 -1.22 11.32
CA LEU A 55 15.64 -2.55 10.74
C LEU A 55 14.55 -2.62 9.66
N ALA A 56 13.97 -1.48 9.25
CA ALA A 56 12.90 -1.44 8.27
C ALA A 56 13.37 -1.93 6.90
N ARG A 57 12.62 -2.88 6.34
CA ARG A 57 12.92 -3.54 5.06
C ARG A 57 11.68 -3.55 4.16
N ARG A 58 11.81 -3.12 2.91
CA ARG A 58 10.71 -3.10 1.91
C ARG A 58 10.12 -4.47 1.60
N THR A 59 10.90 -5.53 1.85
CA THR A 59 10.50 -6.92 1.64
C THR A 59 9.71 -7.49 2.82
N HIS A 60 9.51 -6.75 3.90
CA HIS A 60 8.79 -7.20 5.07
C HIS A 60 7.41 -6.55 5.13
N MET A 61 6.34 -7.36 5.24
CA MET A 61 4.96 -6.90 5.20
C MET A 61 4.67 -5.79 6.22
N LYS A 62 5.15 -5.97 7.45
CA LYS A 62 5.03 -4.98 8.54
C LYS A 62 5.51 -3.59 8.12
N TYR A 63 6.75 -3.48 7.64
CA TYR A 63 7.35 -2.20 7.29
C TYR A 63 6.79 -1.61 5.99
N ALA A 64 6.35 -2.46 5.07
CA ALA A 64 5.65 -2.00 3.87
C ALA A 64 4.28 -1.41 4.21
N THR A 65 3.55 -2.03 5.14
CA THR A 65 2.25 -1.53 5.61
C THR A 65 2.41 -0.21 6.37
N ASP A 66 3.42 -0.14 7.24
CA ASP A 66 3.76 1.07 7.99
C ASP A 66 4.14 2.23 7.05
N PHE A 67 4.98 1.97 6.05
CA PHE A 67 5.32 2.94 5.01
C PHE A 67 4.08 3.49 4.28
N ILE A 68 3.15 2.61 3.88
CA ILE A 68 1.90 3.04 3.21
C ILE A 68 1.06 3.90 4.15
N GLY A 69 0.98 3.54 5.44
CA GLY A 69 0.31 4.33 6.46
C GLY A 69 0.92 5.72 6.62
N TRP A 70 2.24 5.79 6.80
CA TRP A 70 3.01 7.04 6.86
C TRP A 70 2.78 7.91 5.61
N TYR A 71 2.83 7.31 4.42
CA TYR A 71 2.62 8.03 3.16
C TYR A 71 1.18 8.56 3.04
N ASN A 72 0.18 7.79 3.46
CA ASN A 72 -1.23 8.20 3.43
C ASN A 72 -1.51 9.33 4.42
N GLN A 73 -0.92 9.29 5.63
CA GLN A 73 -1.01 10.42 6.58
C GLN A 73 -0.37 11.69 6.01
N ARG A 74 0.80 11.57 5.39
CA ARG A 74 1.44 12.69 4.70
C ARG A 74 0.56 13.22 3.56
N THR A 75 -0.08 12.31 2.83
CA THR A 75 -1.01 12.64 1.75
C THR A 75 -2.22 13.40 2.26
N GLN A 76 -2.86 12.96 3.34
CA GLN A 76 -3.95 13.70 3.98
C GLN A 76 -3.54 15.14 4.31
N ARG A 77 -2.39 15.33 4.97
CA ARG A 77 -1.88 16.68 5.29
C ARG A 77 -1.58 17.52 4.05
N MET A 78 -1.07 16.90 2.98
CA MET A 78 -0.61 17.61 1.80
C MET A 78 -1.65 17.80 0.72
N VAL A 79 -2.78 17.10 0.71
CA VAL A 79 -3.82 17.23 -0.34
C VAL A 79 -5.26 17.08 0.17
N ASP A 80 -5.45 17.01 1.50
CA ASP A 80 -6.76 16.95 2.18
C ASP A 80 -7.65 15.77 1.74
N ILE A 81 -7.02 14.64 1.43
CA ILE A 81 -7.75 13.40 1.17
C ILE A 81 -8.04 12.72 2.51
N ASN A 82 -9.31 12.43 2.78
CA ASN A 82 -9.72 11.66 3.94
C ASN A 82 -9.04 10.26 3.92
N LEU A 83 -8.53 9.81 5.07
CA LEU A 83 -7.95 8.48 5.23
C LEU A 83 -8.92 7.34 4.91
N ASP A 84 -10.22 7.59 5.06
CA ASP A 84 -11.29 6.66 4.72
C ASP A 84 -11.63 6.64 3.21
N ASN A 85 -10.86 7.36 2.38
CA ASN A 85 -11.01 7.38 0.92
C ASN A 85 -9.83 6.66 0.23
N PRO A 86 -9.78 5.31 0.28
CA PRO A 86 -8.68 4.52 -0.27
C PRO A 86 -8.49 4.72 -1.78
N THR A 87 -9.56 5.00 -2.53
CA THR A 87 -9.48 5.27 -3.97
C THR A 87 -8.65 6.52 -4.25
N HIS A 88 -8.98 7.65 -3.62
CA HIS A 88 -8.23 8.88 -3.84
C HIS A 88 -6.83 8.85 -3.21
N LEU A 89 -6.68 8.19 -2.06
CA LEU A 89 -5.35 7.93 -1.50
C LEU A 89 -4.47 7.14 -2.48
N TYR A 90 -5.01 6.14 -3.16
CA TYR A 90 -4.26 5.36 -4.14
C TYR A 90 -3.88 6.18 -5.38
N LEU A 91 -4.77 7.05 -5.86
CA LEU A 91 -4.44 7.99 -6.94
C LEU A 91 -3.26 8.87 -6.56
N ALA A 92 -3.25 9.40 -5.33
CA ALA A 92 -2.14 10.21 -4.82
C ALA A 92 -0.87 9.40 -4.56
N TYR A 93 -1.00 8.14 -4.15
CA TYR A 93 0.12 7.22 -3.97
C TYR A 93 0.83 6.91 -5.29
N HIS A 94 0.05 6.67 -6.36
CA HIS A 94 0.58 6.34 -7.68
C HIS A 94 1.17 7.57 -8.39
N GLU A 95 0.49 8.72 -8.35
CA GLU A 95 0.92 9.92 -9.06
C GLU A 95 1.88 10.82 -8.26
N GLY A 96 1.98 10.60 -6.96
CA GLY A 96 2.51 11.57 -6.01
C GLY A 96 1.50 12.69 -5.70
N GLN A 97 1.67 13.34 -4.55
CA GLN A 97 0.71 14.34 -4.07
C GLN A 97 0.61 15.57 -5.00
N THR A 98 1.73 16.04 -5.54
CA THR A 98 1.74 17.14 -6.52
C THR A 98 1.07 16.74 -7.83
N GLY A 99 1.30 15.51 -8.31
CA GLY A 99 0.67 14.98 -9.52
C GLY A 99 -0.85 14.86 -9.36
N TYR A 100 -1.28 14.35 -8.20
CA TYR A 100 -2.69 14.29 -7.83
C TYR A 100 -3.36 15.67 -7.79
N ARG A 101 -2.76 16.68 -7.13
CA ARG A 101 -3.30 18.05 -7.13
C ARG A 101 -3.43 18.62 -8.54
N ARG A 102 -2.52 18.26 -9.44
CA ARG A 102 -2.53 18.67 -10.85
C ARG A 102 -3.46 17.83 -11.72
N GLY A 103 -4.12 16.81 -11.17
CA GLY A 103 -5.03 15.93 -11.91
C GLY A 103 -4.35 15.02 -12.93
N SER A 104 -3.06 14.68 -12.76
CA SER A 104 -2.31 13.89 -13.77
C SER A 104 -2.92 12.51 -14.01
N TYR A 105 -3.56 11.92 -13.01
CA TYR A 105 -4.27 10.63 -13.12
C TYR A 105 -5.43 10.67 -14.13
N GLN A 106 -6.02 11.83 -14.41
CA GLN A 106 -7.18 11.95 -15.32
C GLN A 106 -6.84 11.50 -16.74
N LYS A 107 -5.56 11.61 -17.13
CA LYS A 107 -5.05 11.17 -18.43
C LYS A 107 -4.63 9.70 -18.45
N LYS A 108 -4.82 8.97 -17.34
CA LYS A 108 -4.39 7.58 -17.17
C LYS A 108 -5.57 6.71 -16.73
N PRO A 109 -6.43 6.26 -17.68
CA PRO A 109 -7.60 5.45 -17.36
C PRO A 109 -7.28 4.18 -16.55
N HIS A 110 -6.12 3.56 -16.82
CA HIS A 110 -5.66 2.39 -16.07
C HIS A 110 -5.44 2.71 -14.58
N VAL A 111 -4.84 3.86 -14.24
CA VAL A 111 -4.62 4.27 -12.83
C VAL A 111 -5.95 4.51 -12.13
N ILE A 112 -6.90 5.15 -12.81
CA ILE A 112 -8.25 5.36 -12.27
C ILE A 112 -8.94 4.02 -12.01
N HIS A 113 -8.83 3.08 -12.94
CA HIS A 113 -9.39 1.75 -12.79
C HIS A 113 -8.79 1.02 -11.57
N THR A 114 -7.46 0.94 -11.49
CA THR A 114 -6.76 0.30 -10.38
C THR A 114 -7.09 0.97 -9.04
N ALA A 115 -7.23 2.30 -8.99
CA ALA A 115 -7.65 3.01 -7.78
C ALA A 115 -9.05 2.61 -7.30
N ARG A 116 -9.98 2.37 -8.23
CA ARG A 116 -11.32 1.86 -7.90
C ARG A 116 -11.24 0.44 -7.35
N GLU A 117 -10.46 -0.44 -7.98
CA GLU A 117 -10.25 -1.80 -7.49
C GLU A 117 -9.62 -1.82 -6.09
N VAL A 118 -8.67 -0.94 -5.82
CA VAL A 118 -8.08 -0.76 -4.49
C VAL A 118 -9.13 -0.31 -3.48
N GLY A 119 -10.03 0.60 -3.86
CA GLY A 119 -11.13 1.03 -3.01
C GLY A 119 -12.09 -0.09 -2.65
N GLU A 120 -12.53 -0.88 -3.63
CA GLU A 120 -13.41 -2.03 -3.40
C GLU A 120 -12.72 -3.11 -2.55
N ARG A 121 -11.44 -3.37 -2.82
CA ARG A 121 -10.65 -4.33 -2.04
C ARG A 121 -10.42 -3.87 -0.61
N ALA A 122 -10.27 -2.57 -0.38
CA ALA A 122 -10.15 -2.03 0.97
C ALA A 122 -11.42 -2.25 1.78
N LYS A 123 -12.60 -2.03 1.19
CA LYS A 123 -13.90 -2.33 1.82
C LYS A 123 -14.02 -3.82 2.15
N LEU A 124 -13.68 -4.69 1.20
CA LEU A 124 -13.68 -6.15 1.39
C LEU A 124 -12.76 -6.58 2.53
N TYR A 125 -11.53 -6.06 2.59
CA TYR A 125 -10.61 -6.39 3.66
C TYR A 125 -11.07 -5.87 5.02
N SER A 126 -11.74 -4.71 5.05
CA SER A 126 -12.34 -4.19 6.27
C SER A 126 -13.45 -5.10 6.79
N SER A 127 -14.33 -5.59 5.90
CA SER A 127 -15.41 -6.50 6.30
C SER A 127 -14.88 -7.86 6.74
N GLN A 128 -13.86 -8.39 6.04
CA GLN A 128 -13.20 -9.64 6.41
C GLN A 128 -12.52 -9.53 7.77
N LEU A 129 -11.82 -8.43 8.05
CA LEU A 129 -11.17 -8.21 9.34
C LEU A 129 -12.20 -8.21 10.48
N ALA A 130 -13.29 -7.46 10.32
CA ALA A 130 -14.36 -7.41 11.32
C ALA A 130 -14.98 -8.78 11.58
N GLN A 131 -15.14 -9.61 10.55
CA GLN A 131 -15.62 -10.99 10.71
C GLN A 131 -14.60 -11.88 11.43
N CYS A 132 -13.34 -11.86 10.99
CA CYS A 132 -12.30 -12.67 11.61
C CYS A 132 -12.12 -12.32 13.10
N GLU A 133 -12.13 -11.04 13.45
CA GLU A 133 -12.02 -10.60 14.84
C GLU A 133 -13.14 -11.18 15.72
N GLN A 134 -14.37 -11.29 15.20
CA GLN A 134 -15.48 -11.95 15.92
C GLN A 134 -15.18 -13.43 16.17
N ASP A 135 -14.59 -14.14 15.20
CA ASP A 135 -14.26 -15.56 15.34
C ASP A 135 -13.18 -15.80 16.43
N PHE A 136 -12.33 -14.80 16.70
CA PHE A 136 -11.27 -14.86 17.71
C PHE A 136 -11.73 -14.44 19.12
N GLN A 137 -12.90 -13.81 19.29
CA GLN A 137 -13.39 -13.35 20.60
C GLN A 137 -13.89 -14.47 21.53
N CYS A 138 -14.10 -15.69 21.03
CA CYS A 138 -14.50 -16.87 21.82
C CYS A 138 -13.45 -18.00 21.85
N GLN A 139 -12.16 -17.71 21.67
CA GLN A 139 -11.16 -18.78 21.50
C GLN A 139 -10.73 -19.51 22.78
N ARG A 140 -11.11 -19.04 23.98
CA ARG A 140 -10.71 -19.71 25.22
C ARG A 140 -11.71 -20.77 25.63
N PHE A 141 -11.20 -21.94 26.07
CA PHE A 141 -12.00 -23.13 26.39
C PHE A 141 -13.09 -22.92 27.47
N TYR A 142 -12.99 -21.85 28.26
CA TYR A 142 -13.94 -21.49 29.31
C TYR A 142 -14.97 -20.43 28.89
N GLN A 143 -14.91 -19.93 27.64
CA GLN A 143 -15.87 -19.00 27.09
C GLN A 143 -16.98 -19.80 26.38
N ILE A 144 -18.15 -19.94 27.01
CA ILE A 144 -19.32 -20.65 26.47
C ILE A 144 -20.51 -19.68 26.46
N GLY A 145 -21.23 -19.58 25.34
CA GLY A 145 -22.48 -18.83 25.26
C GLY A 145 -22.32 -17.32 25.48
N PRO A 146 -23.35 -16.57 25.92
CA PRO A 146 -23.53 -15.12 25.73
C PRO A 146 -22.47 -14.21 26.39
N LEU A 147 -21.43 -14.80 26.99
CA LEU A 147 -20.31 -14.15 27.67
C LEU A 147 -19.13 -13.79 26.75
N CYS A 148 -19.20 -14.08 25.44
CA CYS A 148 -18.16 -13.68 24.49
C CYS A 148 -18.15 -12.19 24.11
N LYS A 149 -19.10 -11.39 24.60
CA LYS A 149 -19.16 -9.94 24.38
C LYS A 149 -18.81 -9.19 25.66
N LEU A 150 -17.53 -9.00 25.93
CA LEU A 150 -17.00 -7.99 26.84
C LEU A 150 -15.73 -7.39 26.24
#